data_AF-A0A0F2R0A3-F1
#
_entry.id   AF-A0A0F2R0A3-F1
#
_cell.length_a   1.000
_cell.length_b   1.000
_cell.length_c   1.000
_cell.angle_alpha   90.00
_cell.angle_beta   90.00
_cell.angle_gamma   90.00
#
_symmetry.space_group_name_H-M   'P 1'
#
loop_
_entity.id
_entity.type
_entity.pdbx_description
1 polymer ?
#
loop_
_entity_poly.entity_id
_entity_poly.type
_entity_poly.pdbx_seq_one_letter_code
_entity_poly.pdbx_strand_id
1 'polypeptide(L)'
;MKPVKILLVGLAAIALFTGCATTGVHPWTENLMGTKYRKATVDNKQTYFRQIWAVEDNGELRISGYLRLKGMHGFRVPDYVEVALITPGGDPMAAQKVLYYPRSLYGRKSHREGRFVATFALIPPEGTTVRLENVN
;
A
#
# COMPACT_ATOMS: atom_id res chain seq x y z
N MET A 1 3.30 68.09 -17.06
CA MET A 1 2.80 67.31 -15.90
C MET A 1 1.82 66.26 -16.41
N LYS A 2 1.96 65.02 -15.93
CA LYS A 2 1.43 63.76 -16.50
C LYS A 2 -0.10 63.66 -16.45
N PRO A 3 -0.70 62.97 -17.43
CA PRO A 3 -1.70 61.95 -17.10
C PRO A 3 -1.45 60.66 -17.88
N VAL A 4 -1.38 59.51 -17.21
CA VAL A 4 -1.67 58.21 -17.84
C VAL A 4 -2.24 57.27 -16.78
N LYS A 5 -3.49 56.85 -16.97
CA LYS A 5 -4.10 55.69 -16.32
C LYS A 5 -3.52 54.44 -16.98
N ILE A 6 -2.98 53.50 -16.20
CA ILE A 6 -2.60 52.17 -16.69
C ILE A 6 -3.49 51.12 -16.01
N LEU A 7 -4.21 50.39 -16.86
CA LEU A 7 -4.98 49.19 -16.59
C LEU A 7 -4.12 47.99 -17.03
N LEU A 8 -3.94 46.97 -16.18
CA LEU A 8 -3.46 45.60 -16.48
C LEU A 8 -3.67 44.77 -15.19
N VAL A 9 -4.69 43.92 -15.05
CA VAL A 9 -4.94 42.57 -15.61
C VAL A 9 -3.95 41.50 -15.10
N GLY A 10 -4.51 40.47 -14.44
CA GLY A 10 -3.92 39.13 -14.19
C GLY A 10 -3.34 38.96 -12.78
N LEU A 11 -3.49 37.85 -12.06
CA LEU A 11 -4.02 36.52 -12.37
C LEU A 11 -4.29 35.80 -11.03
N ALA A 12 -5.21 34.85 -11.04
CA ALA A 12 -5.69 34.06 -9.92
C ALA A 12 -4.61 33.24 -9.17
N ALA A 13 -4.81 33.07 -7.86
CA ALA A 13 -4.33 31.89 -7.11
C ALA A 13 -5.30 31.57 -5.97
N ILE A 14 -6.49 31.06 -6.31
CA ILE A 14 -7.33 30.26 -5.40
C ILE A 14 -7.09 28.79 -5.78
N ALA A 15 -6.32 28.07 -4.97
CA ALA A 15 -6.38 26.60 -4.84
C ALA A 15 -5.60 26.22 -3.57
N LEU A 16 -6.31 25.97 -2.47
CA LEU A 16 -6.51 24.61 -1.94
C LEU A 16 -5.21 23.95 -1.46
N PHE A 17 -4.86 24.19 -0.19
CA PHE A 17 -4.17 23.18 0.62
C PHE A 17 -5.06 22.81 1.81
N THR A 18 -6.21 22.21 1.51
CA THR A 18 -6.84 21.24 2.41
C THR A 18 -5.96 19.99 2.42
N GLY A 19 -4.83 20.07 3.10
CA GLY A 19 -3.94 18.93 3.33
C GLY A 19 -4.54 18.01 4.40
N CYS A 20 -5.56 17.23 4.04
CA CYS A 20 -5.85 16.02 4.79
C CYS A 20 -4.66 15.09 4.57
N ALA A 21 -3.75 15.06 5.56
CA ALA A 21 -2.65 14.12 5.62
C ALA A 21 -3.19 12.70 5.54
N THR A 22 -3.11 12.09 4.36
CA THR A 22 -3.36 10.67 4.18
C THR A 22 -2.08 10.03 3.68
N THR A 23 -1.58 9.11 4.51
CA THR A 23 -0.55 8.10 4.23
C THR A 23 0.87 8.60 3.97
N GLY A 24 1.75 8.31 4.93
CA GLY A 24 3.20 8.48 4.81
C GLY A 24 3.80 7.64 3.69
N VAL A 25 3.85 8.25 2.51
CA VAL A 25 4.71 7.87 1.39
C VAL A 25 5.57 9.11 1.13
N HIS A 26 6.89 8.95 1.13
CA HIS A 26 7.79 10.04 0.74
C HIS A 26 7.42 10.47 -0.68
N PRO A 27 7.36 11.77 -1.01
CA PRO A 27 6.90 12.25 -2.32
C PRO A 27 7.73 11.79 -3.53
N TRP A 28 8.84 11.07 -3.30
CA TRP A 28 9.76 10.57 -4.33
C TRP A 28 9.76 9.05 -4.49
N THR A 29 8.94 8.32 -3.74
CA THR A 29 8.96 6.85 -3.76
C THR A 29 7.80 6.30 -4.59
N GLU A 30 8.11 5.86 -5.81
CA GLU A 30 7.10 5.30 -6.74
C GLU A 30 6.55 3.96 -6.23
N ASN A 31 5.25 3.74 -6.41
CA ASN A 31 4.65 2.43 -6.18
C ASN A 31 4.86 1.54 -7.40
N LEU A 32 5.64 0.49 -7.23
CA LEU A 32 6.02 -0.45 -8.29
C LEU A 32 5.00 -1.60 -8.48
N MET A 33 3.93 -1.61 -7.68
CA MET A 33 2.87 -2.60 -7.77
C MET A 33 1.97 -2.34 -8.98
N GLY A 34 1.86 -3.30 -9.89
CA GLY A 34 1.11 -3.22 -11.15
C GLY A 34 1.95 -2.74 -12.34
N THR A 35 3.10 -2.13 -12.11
CA THR A 35 4.06 -1.73 -13.15
C THR A 35 5.18 -2.77 -13.26
N LYS A 36 6.01 -2.89 -12.23
CA LYS A 36 7.14 -3.84 -12.18
C LYS A 36 6.75 -5.19 -11.55
N TYR A 37 5.85 -5.15 -10.57
CA TYR A 37 5.44 -6.33 -9.80
C TYR A 37 3.96 -6.66 -9.98
N ARG A 38 3.64 -7.94 -9.95
CA ARG A 38 2.25 -8.42 -10.03
C ARG A 38 1.74 -8.74 -8.64
N LYS A 39 0.45 -8.53 -8.41
CA LYS A 39 -0.22 -8.92 -7.16
C LYS A 39 -1.00 -10.22 -7.36
N ALA A 40 -0.78 -11.19 -6.48
CA ALA A 40 -1.67 -12.34 -6.31
C ALA A 40 -2.15 -12.40 -4.86
N THR A 41 -3.39 -12.83 -4.65
CA THR A 41 -3.97 -13.00 -3.32
C THR A 41 -4.59 -14.38 -3.22
N VAL A 42 -4.28 -15.10 -2.15
CA VAL A 42 -5.01 -16.30 -1.77
C VAL A 42 -6.35 -15.87 -1.19
N ASP A 43 -7.44 -16.44 -1.68
CA ASP A 43 -8.76 -16.06 -1.18
C ASP A 43 -8.92 -16.49 0.28
N ASN A 44 -9.52 -15.60 1.08
CA ASN A 44 -9.85 -15.86 2.47
C ASN A 44 -11.32 -15.48 2.69
N LYS A 45 -12.07 -16.33 3.39
CA LYS A 45 -13.51 -16.13 3.61
C LYS A 45 -13.83 -14.86 4.41
N GLN A 46 -12.91 -14.41 5.26
CA GLN A 46 -13.13 -13.31 6.21
C GLN A 46 -12.44 -12.01 5.79
N THR A 47 -11.31 -12.10 5.09
CA THR A 47 -10.46 -10.95 4.81
C THR A 47 -10.15 -10.77 3.34
N TYR A 48 -9.76 -9.56 2.98
CA TYR A 48 -9.20 -9.22 1.68
C TYR A 48 -8.10 -8.17 1.82
N PHE A 49 -7.25 -8.08 0.80
CA PHE A 49 -6.14 -7.14 0.75
C PHE A 49 -6.51 -5.89 -0.04
N ARG A 50 -6.14 -4.71 0.46
CA ARG A 50 -6.44 -3.40 -0.13
C ARG A 50 -5.20 -2.50 -0.13
N GLN A 51 -5.08 -1.69 -1.18
CA GLN A 51 -4.00 -0.71 -1.40
C GLN A 51 -2.63 -1.33 -1.10
N ILE A 52 -2.15 -2.15 -2.04
CA ILE A 52 -0.85 -2.79 -1.91
C ILE A 52 0.20 -1.93 -2.60
N TRP A 53 1.29 -1.70 -1.88
CA TRP A 53 2.44 -0.93 -2.35
C TRP A 53 3.68 -1.80 -2.36
N ALA A 54 4.46 -1.67 -3.43
CA ALA A 54 5.81 -2.17 -3.54
C ALA A 54 6.76 -1.00 -3.74
N VAL A 55 7.78 -0.91 -2.91
CA VAL A 55 8.76 0.16 -2.90
C VAL A 55 10.13 -0.46 -2.84
N GLU A 56 10.98 -0.12 -3.79
CA GLU A 56 12.41 -0.44 -3.74
C GLU A 56 13.18 0.75 -3.21
N ASP A 57 14.06 0.52 -2.23
CA ASP A 57 14.95 1.53 -1.69
C ASP A 57 16.19 0.86 -1.11
N ASN A 58 17.37 1.43 -1.35
CA ASN A 58 18.66 0.94 -0.83
C ASN A 58 18.94 -0.56 -1.02
N GLY A 59 18.49 -1.16 -2.13
CA GLY A 59 18.67 -2.60 -2.40
C GLY A 59 17.68 -3.51 -1.66
N GLU A 60 16.72 -2.94 -0.94
CA GLU A 60 15.64 -3.65 -0.28
C GLU A 60 14.30 -3.44 -1.01
N LEU A 61 13.44 -4.45 -0.96
CA LEU A 61 12.06 -4.36 -1.38
C LEU A 61 11.14 -4.33 -0.16
N ARG A 62 10.39 -3.25 -0.01
CA ARG A 62 9.32 -3.14 0.98
C ARG A 62 7.96 -3.34 0.35
N ILE A 63 7.23 -4.35 0.83
CA ILE A 63 5.83 -4.59 0.52
C ILE A 63 4.97 -4.14 1.69
N SER A 64 3.98 -3.30 1.44
CA SER A 64 3.03 -2.89 2.47
C SER A 64 1.62 -2.81 1.94
N GLY A 65 0.65 -2.83 2.84
CA GLY A 65 -0.75 -2.63 2.49
C GLY A 65 -1.67 -2.85 3.65
N TYR A 66 -2.94 -3.03 3.34
CA TYR A 66 -3.98 -3.26 4.33
C TYR A 66 -4.63 -4.63 4.18
N LEU A 67 -4.77 -5.33 5.32
CA LEU A 67 -5.66 -6.45 5.49
C LEU A 67 -6.99 -5.93 6.05
N ARG A 68 -8.11 -6.33 5.45
CA ARG A 68 -9.42 -5.81 5.81
C ARG A 68 -10.48 -6.89 5.90
N LEU A 69 -11.42 -6.74 6.83
CA LEU A 69 -12.59 -7.62 6.91
C LEU A 69 -13.57 -7.39 5.76
N LYS A 70 -14.03 -8.49 5.16
CA LYS A 70 -15.16 -8.50 4.20
C LYS A 70 -16.49 -8.15 4.88
N GLY A 71 -16.65 -8.45 6.18
CA GLY A 71 -17.91 -8.32 6.92
C GLY A 71 -17.86 -7.40 8.14
N MET A 72 -18.90 -7.47 9.00
CA MET A 72 -18.99 -6.68 10.23
C MET A 72 -18.18 -7.22 11.41
N HIS A 73 -18.03 -8.53 11.46
CA HIS A 73 -17.40 -9.24 12.57
C HIS A 73 -16.31 -10.15 12.00
N GLY A 74 -15.09 -10.00 12.51
CA GLY A 74 -14.00 -10.95 12.29
C GLY A 74 -13.84 -11.79 13.54
N PHE A 75 -14.28 -13.05 13.50
CA PHE A 75 -14.01 -14.00 14.58
C PHE A 75 -12.82 -14.85 14.17
N ARG A 76 -11.78 -14.91 15.01
CA ARG A 76 -10.57 -15.72 14.75
C ARG A 76 -9.91 -15.38 13.41
N VAL A 77 -9.79 -14.09 13.12
CA VAL A 77 -9.00 -13.65 11.97
C VAL A 77 -7.55 -14.07 12.22
N PRO A 78 -6.88 -14.69 11.24
CA PRO A 78 -5.47 -15.03 11.40
C PRO A 78 -4.61 -13.81 11.73
N ASP A 79 -3.55 -14.01 12.51
CA ASP A 79 -2.75 -12.92 13.08
C ASP A 79 -1.68 -12.36 12.14
N TYR A 80 -1.38 -13.08 11.06
CA TYR A 80 -0.26 -12.75 10.18
C TYR A 80 -0.68 -12.63 8.71
N VAL A 81 0.04 -11.76 8.02
CA VAL A 81 0.09 -11.75 6.56
C VAL A 81 1.37 -12.45 6.14
N GLU A 82 1.25 -13.51 5.35
CA GLU A 82 2.38 -14.04 4.61
C GLU A 82 2.50 -13.28 3.28
N VAL A 83 3.70 -12.76 3.04
CA VAL A 83 4.09 -12.12 1.80
C VAL A 83 5.15 -13.00 1.15
N ALA A 84 4.82 -13.60 0.02
CA ALA A 84 5.75 -14.42 -0.75
C ALA A 84 6.08 -13.75 -2.10
N LEU A 85 7.36 -13.80 -2.46
CA LEU A 85 7.88 -13.39 -3.76
C LEU A 85 8.02 -14.64 -4.63
N ILE A 86 7.32 -14.64 -5.77
CA ILE A 86 7.32 -15.73 -6.74
C ILE A 86 7.94 -15.21 -8.03
N THR A 87 8.94 -15.90 -8.56
CA THR A 87 9.61 -15.53 -9.80
C THR A 87 8.61 -15.49 -10.97
N PRO A 88 8.95 -14.81 -12.09
CA PRO A 88 8.13 -14.85 -13.30
C PRO A 88 7.88 -16.28 -13.83
N GLY A 89 8.79 -17.22 -13.53
CA GLY A 89 8.66 -18.64 -13.88
C GLY A 89 7.71 -19.43 -12.97
N GLY A 90 7.26 -18.85 -11.85
CA GLY A 90 6.36 -19.50 -10.89
C GLY A 90 7.05 -20.10 -9.67
N ASP A 91 8.37 -19.98 -9.54
CA ASP A 91 9.11 -20.55 -8.42
C ASP A 91 9.08 -19.64 -7.19
N PRO A 92 8.94 -20.19 -5.96
CA PRO A 92 9.05 -19.40 -4.75
C PRO A 92 10.49 -18.92 -4.55
N MET A 93 10.68 -17.62 -4.33
CA MET A 93 11.99 -17.00 -4.15
C MET A 93 12.25 -16.63 -2.69
N ALA A 94 11.28 -16.00 -2.03
CA ALA A 94 11.37 -15.62 -0.62
C ALA A 94 9.97 -15.49 -0.02
N ALA A 95 9.84 -15.67 1.29
CA ALA A 95 8.60 -15.43 2.00
C ALA A 95 8.86 -14.83 3.38
N GLN A 96 7.95 -13.96 3.82
CA GLN A 96 7.95 -13.40 5.17
C GLN A 96 6.55 -13.43 5.76
N LYS A 97 6.49 -13.82 7.02
CA LYS A 97 5.27 -13.79 7.82
C LYS A 97 5.35 -12.59 8.75
N VAL A 98 4.44 -11.64 8.58
CA VAL A 98 4.45 -10.36 9.30
C VAL A 98 3.13 -10.11 9.99
N LEU A 99 3.20 -9.43 11.14
CA LEU A 99 2.02 -8.96 11.85
C LEU A 99 1.39 -7.77 11.11
N TYR A 100 0.08 -7.62 11.26
CA TYR A 100 -0.63 -6.41 10.88
C TYR A 100 -1.16 -5.66 12.12
N TYR A 101 -1.29 -4.35 12.01
CA TYR A 101 -1.73 -3.49 13.12
C TYR A 101 -2.87 -2.54 12.73
N PRO A 102 -3.92 -2.40 13.57
CA PRO A 102 -4.16 -3.16 14.80
C PRO A 102 -4.46 -4.64 14.51
N ARG A 103 -4.04 -5.54 15.40
CA ARG A 103 -4.29 -7.00 15.29
C ARG A 103 -5.76 -7.36 15.48
N SER A 104 -6.53 -6.50 16.15
CA SER A 104 -7.95 -6.71 16.38
C SER A 104 -8.75 -5.96 15.32
N LEU A 105 -9.27 -6.71 14.34
CA LEU A 105 -10.17 -6.18 13.33
C LEU A 105 -11.63 -6.35 13.80
N TYR A 106 -12.28 -5.28 14.25
CA TYR A 106 -13.69 -5.32 14.67
C TYR A 106 -14.34 -3.95 14.59
N GLY A 107 -15.68 -3.88 14.58
CA GLY A 107 -16.41 -2.63 14.75
C GLY A 107 -16.72 -1.89 13.45
N ARG A 108 -16.61 -0.55 13.43
CA ARG A 108 -17.01 0.32 12.30
C ARG A 108 -16.02 0.21 11.12
N LYS A 109 -16.42 0.68 9.93
CA LYS A 109 -15.69 0.55 8.65
C LYS A 109 -14.18 0.88 8.72
N SER A 110 -13.77 1.85 9.53
CA SER A 110 -12.37 2.27 9.74
C SER A 110 -11.58 1.39 10.73
N HIS A 111 -12.26 0.61 11.57
CA HIS A 111 -11.66 -0.26 12.60
C HIS A 111 -11.51 -1.71 12.13
N ARG A 112 -11.82 -1.97 10.86
CA ARG A 112 -11.76 -3.30 10.23
C ARG A 112 -10.53 -3.50 9.37
N GLU A 113 -9.53 -2.65 9.54
CA GLU A 113 -8.37 -2.58 8.67
C GLU A 113 -7.11 -2.62 9.52
N GLY A 114 -6.17 -3.48 9.13
CA GLY A 114 -4.85 -3.63 9.74
C GLY A 114 -3.78 -3.42 8.69
N ARG A 115 -2.76 -2.63 9.01
CA ARG A 115 -1.62 -2.36 8.13
C ARG A 115 -0.52 -3.40 8.37
N PHE A 116 0.04 -3.95 7.29
CA PHE A 116 1.23 -4.80 7.34
C PHE A 116 2.38 -4.20 6.54
N VAL A 117 3.61 -4.61 6.88
CA VAL A 117 4.84 -4.26 6.17
C VAL A 117 5.77 -5.48 6.21
N ALA A 118 6.23 -5.93 5.05
CA ALA A 118 7.28 -6.94 4.87
C ALA A 118 8.45 -6.30 4.11
N THR A 119 9.68 -6.63 4.51
CA THR A 119 10.89 -6.00 3.96
C THR A 119 11.89 -7.08 3.59
N PHE A 120 12.21 -7.19 2.31
CA PHE A 120 13.13 -8.18 1.77
C PHE A 120 14.47 -7.53 1.46
N ALA A 121 15.56 -8.11 1.96
CA ALA A 121 16.93 -7.67 1.69
C ALA A 121 17.43 -8.12 0.30
N LEU A 122 16.59 -7.97 -0.72
CA LEU A 122 16.89 -8.25 -2.12
C LEU A 122 15.92 -7.48 -3.02
N ILE A 123 16.34 -7.25 -4.26
CA ILE A 123 15.47 -6.73 -5.32
C ILE A 123 15.09 -7.87 -6.27
N PRO A 124 13.82 -8.31 -6.31
CA PRO A 124 13.38 -9.32 -7.26
C PRO A 124 13.47 -8.83 -8.71
N PRO A 125 13.61 -9.75 -9.68
CA PRO A 125 13.47 -9.41 -11.09
C PRO A 125 12.06 -8.88 -11.40
N GLU A 126 11.96 -8.09 -12.46
CA GLU A 126 10.68 -7.60 -12.99
C GLU A 126 9.74 -8.77 -13.36
N GLY A 127 8.44 -8.57 -13.18
CA GLY A 127 7.42 -9.59 -13.41
C GLY A 127 7.22 -10.54 -12.21
N THR A 128 8.03 -10.40 -11.15
CA THR A 128 7.83 -11.12 -9.89
C THR A 128 6.42 -10.88 -9.36
N THR A 129 5.80 -11.96 -8.90
CA THR A 129 4.48 -11.95 -8.28
C THR A 129 4.62 -11.89 -6.76
N VAL A 130 4.02 -10.86 -6.16
CA VAL A 130 3.82 -10.74 -4.73
C VAL A 130 2.53 -11.47 -4.36
N ARG A 131 2.65 -12.67 -3.80
CA ARG A 131 1.54 -13.47 -3.28
C ARG A 131 1.27 -13.10 -1.83
N LEU A 132 0.03 -12.73 -1.54
CA LEU A 132 -0.43 -12.35 -0.21
C LEU A 132 -1.41 -13.40 0.33
N GLU A 133 -1.19 -13.84 1.56
CA GLU A 133 -2.06 -14.79 2.26
C GLU A 133 -2.27 -14.34 3.71
N ASN A 134 -3.48 -14.57 4.25
CA ASN A 134 -3.78 -14.32 5.65
C ASN A 134 -3.72 -15.66 6.41
N VAL A 135 -2.73 -15.81 7.29
CA VAL A 135 -2.32 -17.09 7.91
C VAL A 135 -2.17 -16.98 9.43
N ASN A 136 -2.34 -18.11 10.13
CA ASN A 136 -2.08 -18.24 11.58
C ASN A 136 -0.61 -18.54 11.80
#